data_AF-A0A3M1RZ99-F1
#
_entry.id   AF-A0A3M1RZ99-F1
#
_cell.length_a   1.000
_cell.length_b   1.000
_cell.length_c   1.000
_cell.angle_alpha   90.00
_cell.angle_beta   90.00
_cell.angle_gamma   90.00
#
_symmetry.space_group_name_H-M   'P 1'
#
loop_
_entity.id
_entity.type
_entity.pdbx_description
1 polymer ?
#
loop_
_entity_poly.entity_id
_entity_poly.type
_entity_poly.pdbx_seq_one_letter_code
_entity_poly.pdbx_strand_id
1 'polypeptide(L)'
;MKEKKEIPNDLENNSCFVCGPKNPLGFHLRYFKEGEYVISEFRPSEHYCGFEKIFHGGLQCTVLDDLTIWTVMVKRGKMGATKQLTAEFFKPVYIDEKLRIEGKIVKEEGNIFTVEAVLKNGKGKICTKVVSDVIAVNKALFKKLTGWDEIPESWGKYL
;
A
#
# COMPACT_ATOMS: atom_id res chain seq x y z
N MET A 1 15.79 11.65 15.11
CA MET A 1 15.14 10.67 14.21
C MET A 1 13.66 10.62 14.55
N LYS A 2 12.75 10.61 13.58
CA LYS A 2 11.32 10.42 13.85
C LYS A 2 11.09 8.99 14.36
N GLU A 3 10.18 8.82 15.31
CA GLU A 3 9.82 7.50 15.82
C GLU A 3 9.15 6.68 14.71
N LYS A 4 9.66 5.47 14.46
CA LYS A 4 9.17 4.52 13.46
C LYS A 4 8.47 3.38 14.19
N LYS A 5 7.15 3.27 14.05
CA LYS A 5 6.34 2.23 14.71
C LYS A 5 5.82 1.23 13.68
N GLU A 6 6.14 -0.05 13.86
CA GLU A 6 5.64 -1.13 12.99
C GLU A 6 4.12 -1.29 13.11
N ILE A 7 3.49 -1.59 11.97
CA ILE A 7 2.05 -1.83 11.84
C ILE A 7 1.88 -3.31 11.52
N PRO A 8 1.26 -4.10 12.41
CA PRO A 8 0.98 -5.50 12.15
C PRO A 8 0.06 -5.67 10.93
N ASN A 9 0.43 -6.57 10.03
CA ASN A 9 -0.33 -6.93 8.84
C ASN A 9 -0.58 -8.44 8.71
N ASP A 10 -0.41 -9.17 9.81
CA ASP A 10 -0.70 -10.58 10.01
C ASP A 10 -2.18 -10.85 10.31
N LEU A 11 -3.07 -10.06 9.69
CA LEU A 11 -4.51 -10.28 9.78
C LEU A 11 -4.85 -11.71 9.35
N GLU A 12 -5.80 -12.32 10.06
CA GLU A 12 -6.25 -13.67 9.76
C GLU A 12 -6.70 -13.77 8.30
N ASN A 13 -6.25 -14.82 7.62
CA ASN A 13 -6.47 -15.07 6.19
C ASN A 13 -5.93 -13.97 5.24
N ASN A 14 -4.98 -13.14 5.66
CA ASN A 14 -4.30 -12.21 4.76
C ASN A 14 -3.40 -12.95 3.75
N SER A 15 -3.99 -13.31 2.61
CA SER A 15 -3.31 -13.89 1.45
C SER A 15 -2.88 -12.84 0.42
N CYS A 16 -2.91 -11.54 0.77
CA CYS A 16 -2.60 -10.45 -0.15
C CYS A 16 -1.22 -10.65 -0.81
N PHE A 17 -1.17 -10.44 -2.12
CA PHE A 17 0.07 -10.51 -2.91
C PHE A 17 1.11 -9.48 -2.46
N VAL A 18 0.70 -8.37 -1.87
CA VAL A 18 1.63 -7.31 -1.43
C VAL A 18 2.05 -7.48 0.01
N CYS A 19 1.09 -7.50 0.94
CA CYS A 19 1.36 -7.45 2.37
C CYS A 19 1.11 -8.77 3.11
N GLY A 20 0.53 -9.78 2.45
CA GLY A 20 0.19 -11.06 3.08
C GLY A 20 1.45 -11.84 3.47
N PRO A 21 1.73 -12.08 4.76
CA PRO A 21 3.00 -12.66 5.21
C PRO A 21 3.19 -14.13 4.82
N LYS A 22 2.11 -14.81 4.42
CA LYS A 22 2.11 -16.24 4.04
C LYS A 22 1.92 -16.48 2.54
N ASN A 23 1.83 -15.42 1.71
CA ASN A 23 1.65 -15.61 0.27
C ASN A 23 2.98 -16.03 -0.37
N PRO A 24 3.14 -17.26 -0.91
CA PRO A 24 4.43 -17.74 -1.40
C PRO A 24 5.02 -16.95 -2.58
N LEU A 25 4.19 -16.16 -3.27
CA LEU A 25 4.60 -15.33 -4.41
C LEU A 25 4.62 -13.83 -4.09
N GLY A 26 4.25 -13.46 -2.86
CA GLY A 26 4.01 -12.08 -2.48
C GLY A 26 5.25 -11.26 -2.12
N PHE A 27 5.08 -9.94 -2.03
CA PHE A 27 6.13 -9.00 -1.65
C PHE A 27 6.46 -9.00 -0.15
N HIS A 28 5.53 -9.48 0.68
CA HIS A 28 5.63 -9.49 2.15
C HIS A 28 5.97 -8.12 2.74
N LEU A 29 5.42 -7.05 2.15
CA LEU A 29 5.71 -5.70 2.61
C LEU A 29 5.31 -5.53 4.06
N ARG A 30 6.18 -4.89 4.84
CA ARG A 30 5.89 -4.46 6.21
C ARG A 30 5.74 -2.96 6.26
N TYR A 31 4.77 -2.49 7.03
CA TYR A 31 4.43 -1.08 7.10
C TYR A 31 4.83 -0.46 8.43
N PHE A 32 5.18 0.82 8.38
CA PHE A 32 5.56 1.58 9.55
C PHE A 32 4.91 2.96 9.53
N LYS A 33 4.45 3.43 10.69
CA LYS A 33 4.04 4.82 10.86
C LYS A 33 5.28 5.67 11.16
N GLU A 34 5.47 6.75 10.41
CA GLU A 34 6.56 7.70 10.59
C GLU A 34 6.02 9.14 10.45
N GLY A 35 5.67 9.76 11.59
CA GLY A 35 4.99 11.06 11.60
C GLY A 35 3.66 11.04 10.84
N GLU A 36 3.52 11.92 9.84
CA GLU A 36 2.34 11.99 8.97
C GLU A 36 2.30 10.88 7.91
N TYR A 37 3.41 10.17 7.68
CA TYR A 37 3.51 9.12 6.67
C TYR A 37 3.16 7.73 7.21
N VAL A 38 2.75 6.85 6.30
CA VAL A 38 2.93 5.40 6.39
C VAL A 38 3.98 5.03 5.35
N ILE A 39 4.93 4.16 5.72
CA ILE A 39 6.08 3.85 4.88
C ILE A 39 6.35 2.35 4.84
N SER A 40 6.98 1.90 3.77
CA SER A 40 7.59 0.57 3.67
C SER A 40 8.95 0.68 3.00
N GLU A 41 9.84 -0.26 3.33
CA GLU A 41 11.16 -0.39 2.74
C GLU A 41 11.37 -1.84 2.33
N PHE A 42 11.76 -2.07 1.09
CA PHE A 42 11.92 -3.41 0.54
C PHE A 42 12.92 -3.43 -0.61
N ARG A 43 13.36 -4.63 -1.00
CA ARG A 43 14.17 -4.87 -2.20
C ARG A 43 13.36 -5.80 -3.11
N PRO A 44 13.03 -5.41 -4.35
CA PRO A 44 12.30 -6.28 -5.27
C PRO A 44 13.09 -7.57 -5.55
N SER A 45 12.39 -8.68 -5.68
CA SER A 45 12.98 -9.91 -6.23
C SER A 45 13.31 -9.73 -7.71
N GLU A 46 14.29 -10.49 -8.21
CA GLU A 46 14.66 -10.48 -9.63
C GLU A 46 13.50 -10.90 -10.55
N HIS A 47 12.61 -11.76 -10.04
CA HIS A 47 11.40 -12.20 -10.73
C HIS A 47 10.40 -11.07 -11.04
N TYR A 48 10.57 -9.89 -10.44
CA TYR A 48 9.70 -8.73 -10.65
C TYR A 48 10.23 -7.75 -11.72
N CYS A 49 11.30 -8.15 -12.44
CA CYS A 49 11.83 -7.41 -13.57
C CYS A 49 10.79 -7.31 -14.71
N GLY A 50 10.64 -6.11 -15.29
CA GLY A 50 9.92 -5.89 -16.53
C GLY A 50 10.84 -5.94 -17.75
N PHE A 51 11.78 -4.99 -17.85
CA PHE A 51 12.74 -4.89 -18.95
C PHE A 51 14.14 -4.59 -18.41
N GLU A 52 15.15 -5.36 -18.80
CA GLU A 52 16.58 -5.07 -18.54
C GLU A 52 16.85 -4.54 -17.10
N LYS A 53 16.45 -5.33 -16.09
CA LYS A 53 16.56 -5.07 -14.63
C LYS A 53 15.64 -3.98 -14.05
N ILE A 54 14.81 -3.35 -14.86
CA ILE A 54 13.84 -2.36 -14.40
C ILE A 54 12.70 -3.07 -13.68
N PHE A 55 12.40 -2.65 -12.45
CA PHE A 55 11.25 -3.12 -11.68
C PHE A 55 9.95 -2.75 -12.42
N HIS A 56 9.13 -3.75 -12.73
CA HIS A 56 7.97 -3.59 -13.61
C HIS A 56 7.03 -2.47 -13.11
N GLY A 57 6.68 -1.52 -13.99
CA GLY A 57 5.88 -0.35 -13.62
C GLY A 57 4.51 -0.70 -13.01
N GLY A 58 3.86 -1.75 -13.51
CA GLY A 58 2.63 -2.28 -12.90
C GLY A 58 2.82 -2.75 -11.46
N LEU A 59 3.96 -3.35 -11.13
CA LEU A 59 4.25 -3.80 -9.76
C LEU A 59 4.61 -2.64 -8.84
N GLN A 60 5.20 -1.56 -9.37
CA GLN A 60 5.35 -0.31 -8.64
C GLN A 60 3.97 0.28 -8.28
N CYS A 61 3.01 0.28 -9.20
CA CYS A 61 1.63 0.66 -8.91
C CYS A 61 1.02 -0.26 -7.86
N THR A 62 1.19 -1.57 -7.98
CA THR A 62 0.66 -2.57 -7.03
C THR A 62 1.12 -2.30 -5.59
N VAL A 63 2.42 -2.06 -5.36
CA VAL A 63 2.91 -1.79 -4.00
C VAL A 63 2.49 -0.41 -3.48
N LEU A 64 2.37 0.58 -4.36
CA LEU A 64 1.92 1.92 -3.99
C LEU A 64 0.42 1.95 -3.68
N ASP A 65 -0.40 1.18 -4.42
CA ASP A 65 -1.84 1.03 -4.20
C ASP A 65 -2.12 0.43 -2.82
N ASP A 66 -1.50 -0.71 -2.50
CA ASP A 66 -1.64 -1.36 -1.18
C ASP A 66 -1.23 -0.39 -0.05
N LEU A 67 -0.13 0.35 -0.23
CA LEU A 67 0.29 1.39 0.72
C LEU A 67 -0.77 2.47 0.90
N THR A 68 -1.51 2.86 -0.14
CA THR A 68 -2.55 3.90 0.01
C THR A 68 -3.70 3.43 0.90
N ILE A 69 -4.12 2.17 0.75
CA ILE A 69 -5.14 1.54 1.59
C ILE A 69 -4.65 1.44 3.04
N TRP A 70 -3.40 0.97 3.25
CA TRP A 70 -2.78 0.92 4.57
C TRP A 70 -2.67 2.31 5.20
N THR A 71 -2.42 3.35 4.40
CA THR A 71 -2.37 4.73 4.88
C THR A 71 -3.72 5.17 5.46
N VAL A 72 -4.83 4.90 4.78
CA VAL A 72 -6.18 5.19 5.31
C VAL A 72 -6.48 4.37 6.55
N MET A 73 -6.21 3.07 6.50
CA MET A 73 -6.48 2.15 7.61
C MET A 73 -5.75 2.55 8.89
N VAL A 74 -4.47 2.92 8.77
CA VAL A 74 -3.63 3.31 9.92
C VAL A 74 -3.99 4.69 10.45
N LYS A 75 -4.31 5.64 9.57
CA LYS A 75 -4.52 7.04 9.96
C LYS A 75 -5.94 7.33 10.41
N ARG A 76 -6.92 6.56 9.93
CA ARG A 76 -8.36 6.82 10.17
C ARG A 76 -9.09 5.64 10.78
N GLY A 77 -8.45 4.48 10.91
CA GLY A 77 -9.10 3.27 11.44
C GLY A 77 -10.23 2.80 10.54
N LYS A 78 -10.11 3.02 9.22
CA LYS A 78 -11.13 2.67 8.23
C LYS A 78 -10.53 1.77 7.17
N MET A 79 -11.18 0.65 6.90
CA MET A 79 -10.86 -0.18 5.74
C MET A 79 -11.12 0.63 4.47
N GLY A 80 -10.23 0.52 3.49
CA GLY A 80 -10.30 1.25 2.24
C GLY A 80 -10.42 0.32 1.05
N ALA A 81 -11.08 0.79 -0.01
CA ALA A 81 -11.01 0.21 -1.34
C ALA A 81 -10.62 1.29 -2.35
N THR A 82 -9.71 0.97 -3.26
CA THR A 82 -9.26 1.88 -4.31
C THR A 82 -10.41 2.18 -5.27
N LYS A 83 -10.76 3.46 -5.41
CA LYS A 83 -11.74 3.96 -6.39
C LYS A 83 -11.07 4.29 -7.72
N GLN A 84 -9.94 4.99 -7.62
CA GLN A 84 -9.12 5.38 -8.75
C GLN A 84 -7.67 5.57 -8.30
N LEU A 85 -6.75 5.39 -9.24
CA LEU A 85 -5.33 5.61 -9.03
C LEU A 85 -4.73 6.18 -10.32
N THR A 86 -3.99 7.27 -10.20
CA THR A 86 -3.18 7.84 -11.27
C THR A 86 -1.72 7.72 -10.90
N ALA A 87 -0.90 7.22 -11.82
CA ALA A 87 0.53 7.01 -11.62
C ALA A 87 1.36 7.85 -12.61
N GLU A 88 2.40 8.47 -12.08
CA GLU A 88 3.41 9.20 -12.85
C GLU A 88 4.78 8.53 -12.65
N PHE A 89 5.45 8.17 -13.74
CA PHE A 89 6.77 7.53 -13.74
C PHE A 89 7.83 8.52 -14.24
N PHE A 90 8.67 9.00 -13.33
CA PHE A 90 9.70 10.00 -13.63
C PHE A 90 11.05 9.37 -13.99
N LYS A 91 11.36 8.21 -13.40
CA LYS A 91 12.67 7.55 -13.52
C LYS A 91 12.53 6.03 -13.45
N PRO A 92 13.44 5.27 -14.09
CA PRO A 92 13.51 3.83 -13.88
C PRO A 92 13.84 3.52 -12.41
N VAL A 93 13.31 2.39 -11.96
CA VAL A 93 13.58 1.79 -10.65
C VAL A 93 14.23 0.45 -10.92
N TYR A 94 15.34 0.14 -10.28
CA TYR A 94 16.04 -1.11 -10.52
C TYR A 94 15.74 -2.13 -9.41
N ILE A 95 15.72 -3.41 -9.77
CA ILE A 95 15.45 -4.51 -8.82
C ILE A 95 16.59 -4.74 -7.81
N ASP A 96 17.79 -4.22 -8.07
CA ASP A 96 19.00 -4.41 -7.28
C ASP A 96 19.26 -3.31 -6.24
N GLU A 97 18.27 -2.45 -5.98
CA GLU A 97 18.35 -1.38 -4.98
C GLU A 97 17.30 -1.54 -3.87
N LYS A 98 17.62 -0.99 -2.69
CA LYS A 98 16.65 -0.87 -1.60
C LYS A 98 15.72 0.29 -1.93
N LEU A 99 14.43 0.00 -2.01
CA LEU A 99 13.38 0.95 -2.29
C LEU A 99 12.67 1.39 -1.01
N ARG A 100 12.09 2.59 -1.08
CA ARG A 100 11.26 3.13 -0.02
C ARG A 100 9.98 3.70 -0.62
N ILE A 101 8.84 3.28 -0.09
CA ILE A 101 7.54 3.86 -0.43
C ILE A 101 6.99 4.65 0.76
N GLU A 102 6.35 5.78 0.48
CA GLU A 102 5.80 6.69 1.48
C GLU A 102 4.40 7.16 1.05
N GLY A 103 3.42 7.10 1.95
CA GLY A 103 2.03 7.47 1.70
C GLY A 103 1.52 8.45 2.75
N LYS A 104 0.72 9.43 2.33
CA LYS A 104 0.04 10.38 3.22
C LYS A 104 -1.34 10.75 2.67
N ILE A 105 -2.31 10.95 3.57
CA ILE A 105 -3.62 11.51 3.20
C ILE A 105 -3.43 13.00 2.91
N VAL A 106 -3.87 13.46 1.75
CA VAL A 106 -3.79 14.86 1.32
C VAL A 106 -5.15 15.56 1.24
N LYS A 107 -6.25 14.79 1.19
CA LYS A 107 -7.62 15.30 1.16
C LYS A 107 -8.60 14.31 1.77
N GLU A 108 -9.63 14.82 2.44
CA GLU A 108 -10.71 14.02 3.04
C GLU A 108 -12.06 14.65 2.70
N GLU A 109 -12.92 13.91 2.01
CA GLU A 109 -14.26 14.36 1.60
C GLU A 109 -15.28 13.26 1.83
N GLY A 110 -16.07 13.39 2.91
CA GLY A 110 -17.05 12.37 3.30
C GLY A 110 -16.39 11.03 3.59
N ASN A 111 -16.65 10.03 2.76
CA ASN A 111 -16.06 8.70 2.86
C ASN A 111 -14.92 8.45 1.85
N ILE A 112 -14.42 9.49 1.18
CA ILE A 112 -13.32 9.40 0.21
C ILE A 112 -12.07 10.07 0.79
N PHE A 113 -10.96 9.36 0.71
CA PHE A 113 -9.64 9.81 1.15
C PHE A 113 -8.71 9.87 -0.06
N THR A 114 -8.23 11.05 -0.42
CA THR A 114 -7.18 11.17 -1.45
C THR A 114 -5.83 10.98 -0.77
N VAL A 115 -5.08 9.99 -1.23
CA VAL A 115 -3.76 9.62 -0.72
C VAL A 115 -2.72 9.87 -1.80
N GLU A 116 -1.68 10.61 -1.44
CA GLU A 116 -0.48 10.72 -2.25
C GLU A 116 0.54 9.68 -1.75
N ALA A 117 1.08 8.88 -2.65
CA ALA A 117 2.17 7.97 -2.34
C ALA A 117 3.31 8.06 -3.36
N VAL A 118 4.54 7.85 -2.90
CA VAL A 118 5.74 7.95 -3.73
C VAL A 118 6.65 6.75 -3.52
N LEU A 119 7.32 6.33 -4.58
CA LEU A 119 8.42 5.36 -4.55
C LEU A 119 9.74 6.10 -4.77
N LYS A 120 10.66 5.91 -3.82
CA LYS A 120 12.02 6.44 -3.84
C LYS A 120 13.03 5.30 -4.04
N ASN A 121 14.02 5.57 -4.87
CA ASN A 121 15.12 4.65 -5.14
C ASN A 121 16.20 4.70 -4.04
N GLY A 122 17.27 3.91 -4.16
CA GLY A 122 18.34 3.81 -3.16
C GLY A 122 19.11 5.12 -2.94
N LYS A 123 18.97 6.10 -3.85
CA LYS A 123 19.54 7.45 -3.75
C LYS A 123 18.55 8.47 -3.16
N GLY A 124 17.39 8.02 -2.70
CA GLY A 124 16.32 8.87 -2.15
C GLY A 124 15.60 9.73 -3.19
N LYS A 125 15.78 9.46 -4.49
CA LYS A 125 15.09 10.20 -5.56
C LYS A 125 13.71 9.60 -5.78
N ILE A 126 12.69 10.45 -5.89
CA ILE A 126 11.34 10.02 -6.30
C ILE A 126 11.43 9.54 -7.76
N CYS A 127 11.02 8.30 -7.98
CA CYS A 127 10.95 7.68 -9.30
C CYS A 127 9.52 7.54 -9.78
N THR A 128 8.60 7.26 -8.87
CA THR A 128 7.17 7.07 -9.19
C THR A 128 6.33 7.76 -8.13
N LYS A 129 5.25 8.40 -8.56
CA LYS A 129 4.23 8.99 -7.69
C LYS A 129 2.88 8.44 -8.09
N VAL A 130 2.04 8.17 -7.10
CA VAL A 130 0.62 7.91 -7.30
C VAL A 130 -0.22 8.87 -6.49
N VAL A 131 -1.38 9.20 -7.02
CA VAL A 131 -2.49 9.80 -6.28
C VAL A 131 -3.67 8.86 -6.42
N SER A 132 -4.21 8.42 -5.29
CA SER A 132 -5.34 7.48 -5.25
C SER A 132 -6.46 8.03 -4.40
N ASP A 133 -7.69 7.88 -4.89
CA ASP A 133 -8.87 8.02 -4.04
C ASP A 133 -9.26 6.66 -3.48
N VAL A 134 -9.29 6.60 -2.16
CA VAL A 134 -9.68 5.41 -1.40
C VAL A 134 -11.04 5.67 -0.76
N ILE A 135 -12.03 4.84 -1.07
CA ILE A 135 -13.34 4.88 -0.43
C ILE A 135 -13.28 4.05 0.85
N ALA A 136 -13.70 4.63 1.97
CA ALA A 136 -13.91 3.86 3.20
C ALA A 136 -15.03 2.84 3.03
N VAL A 137 -14.69 1.59 3.31
CA VAL A 137 -15.58 0.45 3.26
C VAL A 137 -16.38 0.39 4.56
N ASN A 138 -17.70 0.27 4.45
CA ASN A 138 -18.58 -0.06 5.57
C ASN A 138 -19.01 -1.53 5.44
N LYS A 139 -19.69 -2.08 6.46
CA LYS A 139 -20.14 -3.48 6.45
C LYS A 139 -20.94 -3.87 5.22
N ALA A 140 -21.85 -3.00 4.76
CA ALA A 140 -22.68 -3.26 3.59
C ALA A 140 -21.85 -3.33 2.29
N LEU A 141 -20.92 -2.41 2.11
CA LEU A 141 -20.01 -2.39 0.96
C LEU A 141 -19.02 -3.56 1.02
N PHE A 142 -18.51 -3.91 2.21
CA PHE A 142 -17.63 -5.08 2.39
C PHE A 142 -18.33 -6.36 1.93
N LYS A 143 -19.55 -6.59 2.42
CA LYS A 143 -20.37 -7.75 2.02
C LYS A 143 -20.61 -7.76 0.50
N LYS A 144 -20.92 -6.60 -0.10
CA LYS A 144 -21.11 -6.49 -1.55
C LYS A 144 -19.85 -6.80 -2.36
N LEU A 145 -18.67 -6.38 -1.89
CA LEU A 145 -17.40 -6.58 -2.61
C LEU A 145 -16.84 -8.00 -2.46
N THR A 146 -17.00 -8.60 -1.28
CA THR A 146 -16.36 -9.89 -0.94
C THR A 146 -17.30 -11.08 -1.01
N GLY A 147 -18.62 -10.85 -0.90
CA GLY A 147 -19.62 -11.91 -0.73
C GLY A 147 -19.61 -12.55 0.66
N TRP A 148 -18.81 -12.05 1.61
CA TRP A 148 -18.70 -12.64 2.94
C TRP A 148 -19.87 -12.19 3.83
N ASP A 149 -20.54 -13.16 4.45
CA ASP A 149 -21.63 -12.90 5.40
C ASP A 149 -21.13 -12.45 6.78
N GLU A 150 -19.94 -12.93 7.18
CA GLU A 150 -19.28 -12.57 8.43
C GLU A 150 -17.93 -11.90 8.16
N ILE A 151 -17.69 -10.78 8.85
CA ILE A 151 -16.42 -10.05 8.82
C ILE A 151 -15.54 -10.65 9.93
N PRO A 152 -14.32 -11.13 9.64
CA PRO A 152 -13.48 -11.67 10.71
C PRO A 152 -13.17 -10.58 11.74
N GLU A 153 -13.14 -10.95 13.02
CA GLU A 153 -13.01 -9.99 14.14
C GLU A 153 -11.79 -9.08 14.00
N SER A 154 -10.69 -9.62 13.47
CA SER A 154 -9.45 -8.88 13.17
C SER A 154 -9.65 -7.71 12.21
N TRP A 155 -10.62 -7.81 11.30
CA TRP A 155 -11.02 -6.79 10.33
C TRP A 155 -12.16 -5.90 10.86
N GLY A 156 -12.98 -6.40 11.77
CA GLY A 156 -14.16 -5.71 12.32
C GLY A 156 -13.84 -4.37 12.97
N LYS A 157 -12.65 -4.20 13.56
CA LYS A 157 -12.23 -2.90 14.14
C LYS A 157 -12.04 -1.78 13.11
N TYR A 158 -11.98 -2.12 11.82
CA TYR A 158 -11.78 -1.18 10.72
C TYR A 158 -13.05 -0.93 9.87
N LEU A 159 -14.15 -1.64 10.15
CA LEU A 159 -15.40 -1.64 9.37
C LEU A 159 -16.60 -1.14 10.18
#